data_AF-A0A0B8NR90-F1
#
_entry.id   AF-A0A0B8NR90-F1
#
_cell.length_a   1.000
_cell.length_b   1.000
_cell.length_c   1.000
_cell.angle_alpha   90.00
_cell.angle_beta   90.00
_cell.angle_gamma   90.00
#
_symmetry.space_group_name_H-M   'P 1'
#
loop_
_entity.id
_entity.type
_entity.pdbx_description
1 polymer ?
#
loop_
_entity_poly.entity_id
_entity_poly.type
_entity_poly.pdbx_seq_one_letter_code
_entity_poly.pdbx_strand_id
1 'polypeptide(L)'
;MDIGGASTELIIGQGFDAKVLNSLSMGCVTWLERHFADRQLTPENFEQAIEAAKQVLSPVLKQYQDLGWDMCVGASGTVQALQEIMLAQGMDEVITHSKLKRLQKQAMRTHVLEELEIEGLTLERALVFPSGLSILLAIFELLEIDEMTLAGGALREGMAYQMISELHQEDIRARTVDSLQQRFQLDKNYADQVSETATSLAKQCGDDFISEPTAIILLQTAAELHELGLTIDYKKAGTHNAYLIRSLDLPGFTRAQKNLLAEVTLRYKEALTPLPEQYAVSRQSAENILRLLRLAVLITHRRDSSLQPNISVECEGKALC
;
A
#
# COMPACT_ATOMS: atom_id res chain seq x y z
N MET A 1 5.02 11.68 -5.69
CA MET A 1 5.81 11.81 -6.94
C MET A 1 5.05 11.15 -8.07
N ASP A 2 4.99 11.78 -9.25
CA ASP A 2 4.30 11.28 -10.43
C ASP A 2 5.23 11.40 -11.65
N ILE A 3 5.58 10.27 -12.28
CA ILE A 3 6.40 10.26 -13.50
C ILE A 3 5.48 10.04 -14.70
N GLY A 4 5.21 11.12 -15.43
CA GLY A 4 4.44 11.11 -16.67
C GLY A 4 5.29 10.85 -17.90
N GLY A 5 4.68 11.01 -19.08
CA GLY A 5 5.37 10.81 -20.37
C GLY A 5 6.37 11.93 -20.70
N ALA A 6 6.04 13.18 -20.39
CA ALA A 6 6.84 14.36 -20.73
C ALA A 6 7.30 15.18 -19.52
N SER A 7 6.60 15.05 -18.39
CA SER A 7 6.91 15.75 -17.14
C SER A 7 6.92 14.80 -15.96
N THR A 8 7.50 15.28 -14.86
CA THR A 8 7.50 14.61 -13.55
C THR A 8 7.07 15.62 -12.50
N GLU A 9 6.02 15.31 -11.75
CA GLU A 9 5.53 16.12 -10.66
C GLU A 9 6.08 15.65 -9.31
N LEU A 10 6.68 16.59 -8.58
CA LEU A 10 7.21 16.41 -7.23
C LEU A 10 6.44 17.32 -6.28
N ILE A 11 5.80 16.72 -5.28
CA ILE A 11 4.94 17.44 -4.34
C ILE A 11 5.28 16.96 -2.92
N ILE A 12 5.45 17.91 -1.99
CA ILE A 12 5.36 17.66 -0.55
C ILE A 12 4.13 18.38 -0.04
N GLY A 13 3.31 17.68 0.74
CA GLY A 13 2.10 18.23 1.35
C GLY A 13 1.74 17.51 2.64
N GLN A 14 0.78 18.07 3.36
CA GLN A 14 0.20 17.49 4.57
C GLN A 14 -1.32 17.57 4.48
N GLY A 15 -1.99 16.41 4.54
CA GLY A 15 -3.43 16.34 4.27
C GLY A 15 -3.75 16.89 2.87
N PHE A 16 -4.60 17.91 2.83
CA PHE A 16 -4.99 18.59 1.58
C PHE A 16 -4.17 19.87 1.29
N ASP A 17 -3.16 20.18 2.10
CA ASP A 17 -2.33 21.36 1.95
C ASP A 17 -1.00 21.02 1.26
N ALA A 18 -0.75 21.64 0.09
CA ALA A 18 0.48 21.46 -0.67
C ALA A 18 1.52 22.51 -0.25
N LYS A 19 2.68 22.05 0.23
CA LYS A 19 3.76 22.92 0.73
C LYS A 19 4.80 23.24 -0.34
N VAL A 20 5.15 22.25 -1.15
CA VAL A 20 6.08 22.39 -2.27
C VAL A 20 5.50 21.67 -3.47
N LEU A 21 5.51 22.32 -4.64
CA LEU A 21 5.02 21.76 -5.90
C LEU A 21 5.94 22.18 -7.03
N ASN A 22 6.52 21.20 -7.72
CA ASN A 22 7.27 21.40 -8.94
C ASN A 22 6.81 20.40 -10.00
N SER A 23 6.67 20.88 -11.24
CA SER A 23 6.55 20.05 -12.44
C SER A 23 7.82 20.23 -13.25
N LEU A 24 8.57 19.14 -13.41
CA LEU A 24 9.88 19.11 -14.03
C LEU A 24 9.76 18.57 -15.45
N SER A 25 10.46 19.18 -16.41
CA SER A 25 10.45 18.77 -17.83
C SER A 25 11.30 17.53 -18.10
N MET A 26 10.93 16.42 -17.46
CA MET A 26 11.50 15.09 -17.63
C MET A 26 10.38 14.07 -17.46
N GLY A 27 10.19 13.17 -18.42
CA GLY A 27 9.18 12.11 -18.34
C GLY A 27 9.60 10.91 -19.17
N CYS A 28 9.02 9.74 -18.91
CA CYS A 28 9.53 8.47 -19.42
C CYS A 28 9.59 8.38 -20.97
N VAL A 29 8.70 9.04 -21.70
CA VAL A 29 8.73 9.09 -23.18
C VAL A 29 9.85 10.01 -23.66
N THR A 30 9.88 11.24 -23.15
CA THR A 30 10.92 12.23 -23.54
C THR A 30 12.34 11.78 -23.13
N TRP A 31 12.47 11.06 -22.02
CA TRP A 31 13.74 10.52 -21.56
C TRP A 31 14.22 9.36 -22.42
N LEU A 32 13.29 8.50 -22.87
CA LEU A 32 13.59 7.40 -23.77
C LEU A 32 14.18 7.93 -25.08
N GLU A 33 13.52 8.92 -25.68
CA GLU A 33 13.96 9.54 -26.93
C GLU A 33 15.34 10.21 -26.83
N ARG A 34 15.70 10.75 -25.66
CA ARG A 34 16.96 11.48 -25.45
C ARG A 34 18.14 10.57 -25.09
N HIS A 35 17.92 9.59 -24.22
CA HIS A 35 19.01 8.83 -23.59
C HIS A 35 19.07 7.36 -24.00
N PHE A 36 18.06 6.88 -24.72
CA PHE A 36 17.97 5.51 -25.24
C PHE A 36 17.59 5.52 -26.73
N ALA A 37 18.05 6.53 -27.47
CA ALA A 37 17.71 6.74 -28.89
C ALA A 37 18.20 5.59 -29.79
N ASP A 38 19.30 4.95 -29.41
CA ASP A 38 19.88 3.77 -30.05
C ASP A 38 19.21 2.45 -29.64
N ARG A 39 18.20 2.52 -28.75
CA ARG A 39 17.47 1.41 -28.15
C ARG A 39 18.34 0.42 -27.38
N GLN A 40 19.54 0.84 -26.98
CA GLN A 40 20.46 0.01 -26.19
C GLN A 40 20.26 0.25 -24.70
N LEU A 41 20.26 -0.83 -23.92
CA LEU A 41 20.15 -0.84 -22.47
C LEU A 41 21.54 -0.99 -21.83
N THR A 42 22.47 -0.13 -22.25
CA THR A 42 23.87 -0.15 -21.77
C THR A 42 24.01 0.60 -20.44
N PRO A 43 25.05 0.28 -19.65
CA PRO A 43 25.39 1.05 -18.45
C PRO A 43 25.53 2.55 -18.74
N GLU A 44 26.13 2.91 -19.87
CA GLU A 44 26.37 4.30 -20.27
C GLU A 44 25.05 5.04 -20.53
N ASN A 45 24.08 4.42 -21.21
CA ASN A 45 22.78 5.05 -21.47
C ASN A 45 21.99 5.27 -20.17
N PHE A 46 22.01 4.29 -19.27
CA PHE A 46 21.42 4.44 -17.94
C PHE A 46 22.11 5.54 -17.12
N GLU A 47 23.44 5.59 -17.10
CA GLU A 47 24.19 6.60 -16.36
C GLU A 47 23.89 8.00 -16.90
N GLN A 48 23.90 8.20 -18.23
CA GLN A 48 23.53 9.46 -18.85
C GLN A 48 22.09 9.88 -18.51
N ALA A 49 21.15 8.94 -18.56
CA ALA A 49 19.76 9.20 -18.20
C ALA A 49 19.60 9.61 -16.73
N ILE A 50 20.30 8.94 -15.82
CA ILE A 50 20.29 9.24 -14.38
C ILE A 50 20.92 10.60 -14.12
N GLU A 51 22.11 10.88 -14.65
CA GLU A 51 22.81 12.15 -14.43
C GLU A 51 22.05 13.34 -15.02
N ALA A 52 21.43 13.17 -16.20
CA ALA A 52 20.57 14.21 -16.75
C ALA A 52 19.35 14.48 -15.84
N ALA A 53 18.78 13.45 -15.21
CA ALA A 53 17.62 13.62 -14.34
C ALA A 53 18.03 14.34 -13.04
N LYS A 54 19.24 14.03 -12.54
CA LYS A 54 19.84 14.76 -11.42
C LYS A 54 20.04 16.24 -11.73
N GLN A 55 20.49 16.57 -12.94
CA GLN A 55 20.65 17.97 -13.37
C GLN A 55 19.32 18.71 -13.41
N VAL A 56 18.25 18.06 -13.87
CA VAL A 56 16.89 18.65 -13.86
C VAL A 56 16.37 18.85 -12.42
N LEU A 57 16.68 17.93 -11.50
CA LEU A 57 16.29 18.02 -10.09
C LEU A 57 17.06 19.07 -9.29
N SER A 58 18.34 19.29 -9.61
CA SER A 58 19.27 20.09 -8.80
C SER A 58 18.73 21.47 -8.38
N PRO A 59 18.05 22.25 -9.25
CA PRO A 59 17.55 23.57 -8.87
C PRO A 59 16.47 23.56 -7.79
N VAL A 60 15.70 22.46 -7.69
CA VAL A 60 14.58 22.36 -6.74
C VAL A 60 14.92 21.53 -5.51
N LEU A 61 16.02 20.76 -5.56
CA LEU A 61 16.39 19.75 -4.56
C LEU A 61 16.37 20.26 -3.12
N LYS A 62 16.95 21.44 -2.89
CA LYS A 62 17.08 22.01 -1.54
C LYS A 62 15.73 22.25 -0.85
N GLN A 63 14.71 22.63 -1.62
CA GLN A 63 13.36 22.86 -1.07
C GLN A 63 12.75 21.58 -0.48
N TYR A 64 13.05 20.42 -1.07
CA TYR A 64 12.55 19.14 -0.60
C TYR A 64 13.36 18.63 0.59
N GLN A 65 14.69 18.75 0.54
CA GLN A 65 15.59 18.32 1.61
C GLN A 65 15.38 19.14 2.89
N ASP A 66 15.20 20.46 2.77
CA ASP A 66 14.97 21.35 3.93
C ASP A 66 13.62 21.08 4.61
N LEU A 67 12.60 20.66 3.84
CA LEU A 67 11.25 20.42 4.36
C LEU A 67 11.07 18.99 4.91
N GLY A 68 11.61 17.99 4.22
CA GLY A 68 11.45 16.58 4.56
C GLY A 68 10.02 16.04 4.38
N TRP A 69 9.86 14.75 4.66
CA TRP A 69 8.57 14.04 4.64
C TRP A 69 8.62 12.83 5.57
N ASP A 70 7.46 12.41 6.07
CA ASP A 70 7.32 11.17 6.85
C ASP A 70 7.12 9.94 5.95
N MET A 71 6.47 10.12 4.80
CA MET A 71 6.13 9.04 3.86
C MET A 71 6.31 9.50 2.42
N CYS A 72 6.88 8.62 1.57
CA CYS A 72 6.97 8.85 0.14
C CYS A 72 5.98 7.97 -0.63
N VAL A 73 5.18 8.58 -1.51
CA VAL A 73 4.25 7.86 -2.38
C VAL A 73 4.47 8.21 -3.85
N GLY A 74 4.37 7.19 -4.69
CA GLY A 74 4.53 7.29 -6.14
C GLY A 74 3.22 7.07 -6.88
N ALA A 75 3.00 7.77 -7.99
CA ALA A 75 1.84 7.63 -8.87
C ALA A 75 2.29 7.31 -10.32
N SER A 76 1.30 7.02 -11.17
CA SER A 76 1.44 6.77 -12.61
C SER A 76 2.18 5.49 -13.02
N GLY A 77 2.35 5.33 -14.35
CA GLY A 77 2.69 4.07 -14.99
C GLY A 77 4.02 3.47 -14.59
N THR A 78 5.05 4.28 -14.33
CA THR A 78 6.37 3.77 -13.92
C THR A 78 6.31 3.10 -12.54
N VAL A 79 5.70 3.76 -11.55
CA VAL A 79 5.56 3.21 -10.19
C VAL A 79 4.62 2.01 -10.20
N GLN A 80 3.55 2.05 -11.00
CA GLN A 80 2.64 0.92 -11.16
C GLN A 80 3.34 -0.30 -11.79
N ALA A 81 4.19 -0.10 -12.81
CA ALA A 81 4.97 -1.18 -13.41
C ALA A 81 5.91 -1.83 -12.39
N LEU A 82 6.58 -1.04 -11.55
CA LEU A 82 7.44 -1.54 -10.49
C LEU A 82 6.66 -2.40 -9.49
N GLN A 83 5.46 -1.95 -9.10
CA GLN A 83 4.58 -2.69 -8.21
C GLN A 83 4.20 -4.06 -8.80
N GLU A 84 3.84 -4.11 -10.09
CA GLU A 84 3.47 -5.35 -10.77
C GLU A 84 4.66 -6.32 -10.90
N ILE A 85 5.85 -5.81 -11.21
CA ILE A 85 7.09 -6.59 -11.25
C ILE A 85 7.43 -7.16 -9.87
N MET A 86 7.39 -6.32 -8.84
CA MET A 86 7.72 -6.73 -7.47
C MET A 86 6.78 -7.81 -6.97
N LEU A 87 5.47 -7.64 -7.17
CA LEU A 87 4.47 -8.65 -6.81
C LEU A 87 4.68 -9.95 -7.59
N ALA A 88 4.94 -9.90 -8.90
CA ALA A 88 5.17 -11.09 -9.70
C ALA A 88 6.43 -11.85 -9.27
N GLN A 89 7.47 -11.14 -8.83
CA GLN A 89 8.71 -11.72 -8.32
C GLN A 89 8.66 -12.08 -6.82
N GLY A 90 7.50 -12.03 -6.18
CA GLY A 90 7.31 -12.39 -4.76
C GLY A 90 7.98 -11.44 -3.76
N MET A 91 8.17 -10.17 -4.14
CA MET A 91 8.68 -9.13 -3.24
C MET A 91 7.53 -8.39 -2.55
N ASP A 92 7.83 -7.75 -1.41
CA ASP A 92 6.88 -6.85 -0.77
C ASP A 92 6.60 -5.58 -1.60
N GLU A 93 5.55 -4.85 -1.24
CA GLU A 93 5.05 -3.66 -1.98
C GLU A 93 5.89 -2.39 -1.79
N VAL A 94 6.93 -2.42 -0.96
CA VAL A 94 7.76 -1.26 -0.65
C VAL A 94 8.91 -1.12 -1.64
N ILE A 95 8.93 -0.03 -2.40
CA ILE A 95 9.98 0.29 -3.35
C ILE A 95 11.16 0.90 -2.59
N THR A 96 12.35 0.33 -2.79
CA THR A 96 13.61 0.79 -2.19
C THR A 96 14.68 0.98 -3.26
N HIS A 97 15.69 1.81 -2.99
CA HIS A 97 16.80 2.03 -3.92
C HIS A 97 17.48 0.72 -4.35
N SER A 98 17.65 -0.23 -3.43
CA SER A 98 18.25 -1.53 -3.72
C SER A 98 17.42 -2.37 -4.70
N LYS A 99 16.09 -2.36 -4.57
CA LYS A 99 15.16 -2.99 -5.53
C LYS A 99 15.24 -2.32 -6.90
N LEU A 100 15.29 -0.99 -6.96
CA LEU A 100 15.45 -0.25 -8.22
C LEU A 100 16.77 -0.59 -8.93
N LYS A 101 17.89 -0.64 -8.20
CA LYS A 101 19.19 -1.05 -8.77
C LYS A 101 19.19 -2.49 -9.24
N ARG A 102 18.48 -3.40 -8.55
CA ARG A 102 18.29 -4.78 -9.00
C ARG A 102 17.55 -4.82 -10.34
N LEU A 103 16.47 -4.06 -10.48
CA LEU A 103 15.70 -3.98 -11.72
C LEU A 103 16.48 -3.32 -12.86
N GLN A 104 17.30 -2.31 -12.56
CA GLN A 104 18.24 -1.72 -13.52
C GLN A 104 19.19 -2.78 -14.08
N LYS A 105 19.80 -3.58 -13.19
CA LYS A 105 20.68 -4.70 -13.57
C LYS A 105 19.94 -5.75 -14.39
N GLN A 106 18.68 -6.03 -14.07
CA GLN A 106 17.86 -6.96 -14.85
C GLN A 106 17.59 -6.44 -16.25
N ALA A 107 17.23 -5.16 -16.39
CA ALA A 107 17.01 -4.53 -17.69
C ALA A 107 18.27 -4.60 -18.58
N MET A 108 19.45 -4.28 -18.02
CA MET A 108 20.73 -4.33 -18.74
C MET A 108 21.11 -5.74 -19.25
N ARG A 109 20.53 -6.82 -18.72
CA ARG A 109 20.82 -8.19 -19.22
C ARG A 109 20.30 -8.45 -20.62
N THR A 110 19.25 -7.75 -21.03
CA THR A 110 18.62 -7.91 -22.35
C THR A 110 19.36 -7.12 -23.43
N HIS A 111 20.24 -6.18 -23.05
CA HIS A 111 21.06 -5.31 -23.91
C HIS A 111 20.29 -4.40 -24.87
N VAL A 112 19.13 -4.81 -25.36
CA VAL A 112 18.30 -4.13 -26.36
C VAL A 112 16.88 -4.00 -25.83
N LEU A 113 16.27 -2.83 -26.04
CA LEU A 113 14.95 -2.48 -25.52
C LEU A 113 13.84 -3.44 -26.00
N GLU A 114 13.88 -3.86 -27.25
CA GLU A 114 12.91 -4.77 -27.86
C GLU A 114 12.90 -6.17 -27.24
N GLU A 115 14.00 -6.58 -26.61
CA GLU A 115 14.16 -7.86 -25.95
C GLU A 115 13.91 -7.77 -24.43
N LEU A 116 13.50 -6.59 -23.94
CA LEU A 116 13.27 -6.36 -22.52
C LEU A 116 12.12 -7.21 -22.00
N GLU A 117 12.48 -8.29 -21.31
CA GLU A 117 11.55 -9.16 -20.61
C GLU A 117 11.84 -9.15 -19.11
N ILE A 118 10.87 -8.66 -18.34
CA ILE A 118 10.89 -8.69 -16.88
C ILE A 118 9.57 -9.29 -16.43
N GLU A 119 9.64 -10.33 -15.60
CA GLU A 119 8.45 -10.94 -15.00
C GLU A 119 7.60 -9.87 -14.28
N GLY A 120 6.32 -9.78 -14.65
CA GLY A 120 5.37 -8.78 -14.16
C GLY A 120 5.33 -7.46 -14.96
N LEU A 121 6.24 -7.23 -15.91
CA LEU A 121 6.22 -6.07 -16.79
C LEU A 121 5.42 -6.36 -18.06
N THR A 122 4.40 -5.55 -18.34
CA THR A 122 3.61 -5.70 -19.57
C THR A 122 4.37 -5.18 -20.80
N LEU A 123 4.08 -5.75 -21.98
CA LEU A 123 4.68 -5.35 -23.26
C LEU A 123 4.55 -3.85 -23.54
N GLU A 124 3.36 -3.27 -23.29
CA GLU A 124 3.12 -1.83 -23.50
C GLU A 124 4.00 -0.95 -22.59
N ARG A 125 4.28 -1.41 -21.37
CA ARG A 125 5.08 -0.67 -20.38
C ARG A 125 6.58 -0.88 -20.57
N ALA A 126 6.99 -2.00 -21.15
CA ALA A 126 8.39 -2.33 -21.37
C ALA A 126 9.14 -1.23 -22.13
N LEU A 127 8.50 -0.65 -23.15
CA LEU A 127 9.12 0.38 -24.01
C LEU A 127 9.60 1.62 -23.25
N VAL A 128 8.86 2.06 -22.24
CA VAL A 128 9.15 3.29 -21.48
C VAL A 128 9.67 3.01 -20.06
N PHE A 129 9.86 1.74 -19.71
CA PHE A 129 10.28 1.34 -18.37
C PHE A 129 11.72 1.75 -18.04
N PRO A 130 12.74 1.52 -18.89
CA PRO A 130 14.13 1.87 -18.58
C PRO A 130 14.35 3.37 -18.32
N SER A 131 13.69 4.21 -19.11
CA SER A 131 13.73 5.66 -18.96
C SER A 131 13.04 6.13 -17.68
N GLY A 132 11.84 5.63 -17.39
CA GLY A 132 11.13 5.92 -16.14
C GLY A 132 11.92 5.45 -14.91
N LEU A 133 12.52 4.24 -14.97
CA LEU A 133 13.38 3.70 -13.92
C LEU A 133 14.61 4.58 -13.68
N SER A 134 15.21 5.13 -14.73
CA SER A 134 16.36 6.03 -14.63
C SER A 134 16.01 7.34 -13.92
N ILE A 135 14.87 7.94 -14.26
CA ILE A 135 14.34 9.13 -13.58
C ILE A 135 14.12 8.81 -12.09
N LEU A 136 13.47 7.68 -11.80
CA LEU A 136 13.18 7.28 -10.44
C LEU A 136 14.43 7.04 -9.60
N LEU A 137 15.45 6.39 -10.17
CA LEU A 137 16.75 6.18 -9.52
C LEU A 137 17.42 7.50 -9.16
N ALA A 138 17.41 8.47 -10.07
CA ALA A 138 17.98 9.80 -9.81
C ALA A 138 17.25 10.51 -8.65
N ILE A 139 15.92 10.42 -8.60
CA ILE A 139 15.11 11.00 -7.53
C ILE A 139 15.42 10.32 -6.19
N PHE A 140 15.43 8.98 -6.14
CA PHE A 140 15.80 8.22 -4.93
C PHE A 140 17.19 8.57 -4.41
N GLU A 141 18.16 8.71 -5.32
CA GLU A 141 19.56 9.02 -4.95
C GLU A 141 19.71 10.45 -4.40
N LEU A 142 19.08 11.45 -5.02
CA LEU A 142 19.24 12.84 -4.59
C LEU A 142 18.42 13.21 -3.36
N LEU A 143 17.22 12.65 -3.25
CA LEU A 143 16.30 12.91 -2.13
C LEU A 143 16.51 11.94 -0.97
N GLU A 144 17.46 11.01 -1.08
CA GLU A 144 17.77 9.99 -0.06
C GLU A 144 16.50 9.26 0.42
N ILE A 145 15.66 8.84 -0.55
CA ILE A 145 14.40 8.16 -0.23
C ILE A 145 14.69 6.74 0.23
N ASP A 146 14.36 6.44 1.48
CA ASP A 146 14.47 5.09 2.04
C ASP A 146 13.43 4.13 1.44
N GLU A 147 12.18 4.55 1.46
CA GLU A 147 11.03 3.76 1.03
C GLU A 147 9.96 4.57 0.29
N MET A 148 9.30 3.93 -0.68
CA MET A 148 8.16 4.47 -1.39
C MET A 148 7.09 3.40 -1.59
N THR A 149 5.82 3.78 -1.55
CA THR A 149 4.69 2.91 -1.90
C THR A 149 3.86 3.51 -3.05
N LEU A 150 3.05 2.67 -3.71
CA LEU A 150 2.12 3.12 -4.74
C LEU A 150 0.95 3.89 -4.11
N ALA A 151 0.70 5.10 -4.58
CA ALA A 151 -0.46 5.89 -4.20
C ALA A 151 -1.77 5.26 -4.69
N GLY A 152 -2.84 5.35 -3.88
CA GLY A 152 -4.16 4.83 -4.23
C GLY A 152 -4.94 5.67 -5.26
N GLY A 153 -4.37 6.79 -5.72
CA GLY A 153 -4.97 7.71 -6.69
C GLY A 153 -3.94 8.67 -7.28
N ALA A 154 -4.32 9.33 -8.36
CA ALA A 154 -3.50 10.31 -9.08
C ALA A 154 -4.37 11.53 -9.44
N LEU A 155 -4.16 12.10 -10.63
CA LEU A 155 -4.83 13.32 -11.08
C LEU A 155 -6.37 13.19 -11.13
N ARG A 156 -6.89 12.07 -11.64
CA ARG A 156 -8.34 11.88 -11.84
C ARG A 156 -9.09 11.88 -10.51
N GLU A 157 -8.54 11.18 -9.53
CA GLU A 157 -9.07 11.13 -8.18
C GLU A 157 -9.00 12.52 -7.56
N GLY A 158 -7.85 13.20 -7.65
CA GLY A 158 -7.68 14.57 -7.14
C GLY A 158 -8.74 15.55 -7.68
N MET A 159 -9.03 15.50 -8.99
CA MET A 159 -10.10 16.31 -9.59
C MET A 159 -11.48 15.98 -9.02
N ALA A 160 -11.79 14.69 -8.82
CA ALA A 160 -13.07 14.28 -8.23
C ALA A 160 -13.20 14.75 -6.76
N TYR A 161 -12.13 14.64 -5.97
CA TYR A 161 -12.09 15.12 -4.58
C TYR A 161 -12.26 16.64 -4.49
N GLN A 162 -11.66 17.40 -5.41
CA GLN A 162 -11.83 18.85 -5.47
C GLN A 162 -13.29 19.28 -5.72
N MET A 163 -14.07 18.44 -6.43
CA MET A 163 -15.47 18.72 -6.74
C MET A 163 -16.45 18.42 -5.59
N ILE A 164 -16.03 17.64 -4.57
CA ILE A 164 -16.90 17.16 -3.48
C ILE A 164 -16.24 17.48 -2.13
N SER A 165 -16.65 18.59 -1.53
CA SER A 165 -16.04 19.13 -0.30
C SER A 165 -16.09 18.19 0.90
N GLU A 166 -17.12 17.35 0.97
CA GLU A 166 -17.37 16.36 2.04
C GLU A 166 -16.31 15.26 2.07
N LEU A 167 -15.55 15.11 0.99
CA LEU A 167 -14.44 14.16 0.92
C LEU A 167 -13.13 14.73 1.50
N HIS A 168 -13.09 15.97 1.99
CA HIS A 168 -11.90 16.51 2.66
C HIS A 168 -11.83 16.09 4.14
N GLN A 169 -11.64 14.78 4.40
CA GLN A 169 -11.37 14.27 5.75
C GLN A 169 -9.92 13.78 5.87
N GLU A 170 -9.28 14.05 7.02
CA GLU A 170 -7.86 13.74 7.24
C GLU A 170 -7.58 12.24 7.30
N ASP A 171 -8.43 11.46 7.97
CA ASP A 171 -8.27 10.00 8.03
C ASP A 171 -9.06 9.31 6.91
N ILE A 172 -8.35 9.04 5.81
CA ILE A 172 -8.89 8.36 4.63
C ILE A 172 -9.39 6.94 4.99
N ARG A 173 -8.71 6.22 5.90
CA ARG A 173 -9.09 4.85 6.25
C ARG A 173 -10.34 4.83 7.10
N ALA A 174 -10.42 5.67 8.12
CA ALA A 174 -11.62 5.80 8.95
C ALA A 174 -12.84 6.18 8.09
N ARG A 175 -12.68 7.15 7.17
CA ARG A 175 -13.73 7.53 6.21
C ARG A 175 -14.17 6.35 5.33
N THR A 176 -13.22 5.56 4.83
CA THR A 176 -13.51 4.37 4.02
C THR A 176 -14.32 3.35 4.82
N VAL A 177 -13.92 3.04 6.05
CA VAL A 177 -14.64 2.11 6.92
C VAL A 177 -16.04 2.63 7.23
N ASP A 178 -16.18 3.90 7.63
CA ASP A 178 -17.46 4.53 7.93
C ASP A 178 -18.41 4.49 6.71
N SER A 179 -17.88 4.81 5.52
CA SER A 179 -18.65 4.75 4.28
C SER A 179 -19.17 3.34 3.99
N LEU A 180 -18.34 2.32 4.20
CA LEU A 180 -18.76 0.92 4.05
C LEU A 180 -19.78 0.50 5.11
N GLN A 181 -19.55 0.84 6.38
CA GLN A 181 -20.50 0.56 7.46
C GLN A 181 -21.88 1.17 7.19
N GLN A 182 -21.92 2.43 6.72
CA GLN A 182 -23.17 3.08 6.33
C GLN A 182 -23.82 2.43 5.11
N ARG A 183 -23.06 2.22 4.03
CA ARG A 183 -23.56 1.66 2.77
C ARG A 183 -24.16 0.26 2.95
N PHE A 184 -23.52 -0.56 3.79
CA PHE A 184 -23.90 -1.94 4.06
C PHE A 184 -24.75 -2.10 5.33
N GLN A 185 -25.12 -0.99 5.99
CA GLN A 185 -25.96 -0.98 7.20
C GLN A 185 -25.42 -1.89 8.31
N LEU A 186 -24.11 -1.84 8.54
CA LEU A 186 -23.47 -2.63 9.57
C LEU A 186 -23.81 -2.10 10.97
N ASP A 187 -23.85 -2.99 11.95
CA ASP A 187 -24.01 -2.65 13.37
C ASP A 187 -22.72 -2.01 13.88
N LYS A 188 -22.63 -0.68 13.76
CA LYS A 188 -21.44 0.10 14.14
C LYS A 188 -21.10 -0.07 15.62
N ASN A 189 -22.09 -0.09 16.51
CA ASN A 189 -21.85 -0.26 17.94
C ASN A 189 -21.18 -1.61 18.23
N TYR A 190 -21.65 -2.68 17.59
CA TYR A 190 -21.03 -4.00 17.75
C TYR A 190 -19.64 -4.07 17.09
N ALA A 191 -19.46 -3.44 15.94
CA ALA A 191 -18.18 -3.33 15.25
C ALA A 191 -17.13 -2.63 16.12
N ASP A 192 -17.47 -1.47 16.69
CA ASP A 192 -16.63 -0.69 17.61
C ASP A 192 -16.29 -1.52 18.85
N GLN A 193 -17.28 -2.20 19.44
CA GLN A 193 -17.09 -3.09 20.59
C GLN A 193 -16.07 -4.20 20.31
N VAL A 194 -16.10 -4.80 19.13
CA VAL A 194 -15.14 -5.85 18.72
C VAL A 194 -13.76 -5.23 18.47
N SER A 195 -13.69 -4.05 17.84
CA SER A 195 -12.43 -3.33 17.55
C SER A 195 -11.70 -2.94 18.84
N GLU A 196 -12.42 -2.40 19.82
CA GLU A 196 -11.90 -2.06 21.15
C GLU A 196 -11.39 -3.29 21.89
N THR A 197 -12.17 -4.39 21.87
CA THR A 197 -11.78 -5.65 22.50
C THR A 197 -10.52 -6.22 21.85
N ALA A 198 -10.47 -6.27 20.52
CA ALA A 198 -9.31 -6.76 19.77
C ALA A 198 -8.05 -5.93 20.05
N THR A 199 -8.19 -4.61 20.09
CA THR A 199 -7.09 -3.68 20.40
C THR A 199 -6.60 -3.85 21.84
N SER A 200 -7.52 -4.03 22.79
CA SER A 200 -7.18 -4.30 24.20
C SER A 200 -6.38 -5.60 24.35
N LEU A 201 -6.82 -6.68 23.70
CA LEU A 201 -6.10 -7.96 23.69
C LEU A 201 -4.70 -7.82 23.08
N ALA A 202 -4.57 -7.10 21.96
CA ALA A 202 -3.27 -6.84 21.34
C ALA A 202 -2.32 -6.10 22.29
N LYS A 203 -2.83 -5.10 23.01
CA LYS A 203 -2.06 -4.33 24.01
C LYS A 203 -1.56 -5.20 25.16
N GLN A 204 -2.36 -6.16 25.62
CA GLN A 204 -1.98 -7.07 26.70
C GLN A 204 -0.85 -8.02 26.29
N CYS A 205 -0.79 -8.41 25.01
CA CYS A 205 0.29 -9.24 24.49
C CYS A 205 1.64 -8.53 24.32
N GLY A 206 1.66 -7.21 24.32
CA GLY A 206 2.87 -6.41 24.08
C GLY A 206 3.30 -6.34 22.61
N ASP A 207 4.28 -5.46 22.36
CA ASP A 207 4.71 -5.07 21.01
C ASP A 207 5.40 -6.21 20.24
N ASP A 208 5.94 -7.22 20.92
CA ASP A 208 6.57 -8.38 20.26
C ASP A 208 5.54 -9.31 19.59
N PHE A 209 4.27 -9.26 20.03
CA PHE A 209 3.22 -10.11 19.48
C PHE A 209 2.67 -9.57 18.17
N ILE A 210 2.57 -8.25 18.04
CA ILE A 210 2.28 -7.54 16.80
C ILE A 210 3.29 -6.39 16.67
N SER A 211 4.34 -6.62 15.89
CA SER A 211 5.48 -5.70 15.81
C SER A 211 5.23 -4.48 14.93
N GLU A 212 4.43 -4.63 13.87
CA GLU A 212 4.18 -3.55 12.91
C GLU A 212 2.98 -2.69 13.36
N PRO A 213 3.12 -1.36 13.46
CA PRO A 213 1.98 -0.48 13.77
C PRO A 213 0.81 -0.65 12.78
N THR A 214 1.12 -0.88 11.50
CA THR A 214 0.11 -1.16 10.46
C THR A 214 -0.72 -2.40 10.78
N ALA A 215 -0.16 -3.42 11.43
CA ALA A 215 -0.89 -4.64 11.78
C ALA A 215 -2.02 -4.37 12.80
N ILE A 216 -1.82 -3.44 13.74
CA ILE A 216 -2.89 -3.00 14.68
C ILE A 216 -4.03 -2.33 13.92
N ILE A 217 -3.71 -1.49 12.94
CA ILE A 217 -4.72 -0.80 12.13
C ILE A 217 -5.52 -1.81 11.29
N LEU A 218 -4.86 -2.84 10.76
CA LEU A 218 -5.54 -3.93 10.04
C LEU A 218 -6.39 -4.80 10.96
N LEU A 219 -5.99 -5.01 12.22
CA LEU A 219 -6.81 -5.70 13.22
C LEU A 219 -8.10 -4.92 13.52
N GLN A 220 -7.98 -3.61 13.76
CA GLN A 220 -9.12 -2.71 13.98
C GLN A 220 -10.07 -2.70 12.79
N THR A 221 -9.52 -2.50 11.59
CA THR A 221 -10.31 -2.50 10.34
C THR A 221 -11.02 -3.85 10.11
N ALA A 222 -10.32 -4.97 10.37
CA ALA A 222 -10.91 -6.30 10.23
C ALA A 222 -12.05 -6.50 11.23
N ALA A 223 -11.93 -6.00 12.47
CA ALA A 223 -13.00 -6.01 13.47
C ALA A 223 -14.16 -5.11 13.05
N GLU A 224 -13.90 -3.94 12.49
CA GLU A 224 -14.95 -3.00 12.06
C GLU A 224 -15.77 -3.50 10.86
N LEU A 225 -15.19 -4.38 10.04
CA LEU A 225 -15.78 -4.91 8.81
C LEU A 225 -16.11 -6.42 8.87
N HIS A 226 -15.94 -7.09 10.01
CA HIS A 226 -16.08 -8.56 10.11
C HIS A 226 -17.49 -9.10 9.80
N GLU A 227 -18.52 -8.25 9.87
CA GLU A 227 -19.92 -8.61 9.58
C GLU A 227 -20.37 -8.20 8.16
N LEU A 228 -19.47 -7.66 7.32
CA LEU A 228 -19.81 -7.16 5.99
C LEU A 228 -20.55 -8.20 5.12
N GLY A 229 -20.15 -9.46 5.19
CA GLY A 229 -20.71 -10.57 4.43
C GLY A 229 -22.06 -11.06 4.94
N LEU A 230 -22.47 -10.70 6.16
CA LEU A 230 -23.81 -11.01 6.69
C LEU A 230 -24.91 -10.27 5.92
N THR A 231 -24.56 -9.20 5.21
CA THR A 231 -25.48 -8.48 4.33
C THR A 231 -25.90 -9.28 3.10
N ILE A 232 -25.17 -10.36 2.78
CA ILE A 232 -25.49 -11.27 1.68
C ILE A 232 -26.11 -12.57 2.21
N ASP A 233 -25.39 -13.28 3.08
CA ASP A 233 -25.86 -14.55 3.66
C ASP A 233 -25.14 -14.86 4.97
N TYR A 234 -25.88 -15.43 5.92
CA TYR A 234 -25.35 -15.80 7.23
C TYR A 234 -24.42 -17.03 7.16
N LYS A 235 -24.76 -18.07 6.37
CA LYS A 235 -24.02 -19.34 6.37
C LYS A 235 -22.65 -19.20 5.73
N LYS A 236 -22.53 -18.36 4.71
CA LYS A 236 -21.29 -18.10 3.95
C LYS A 236 -20.70 -16.71 4.23
N ALA A 237 -21.01 -16.14 5.39
CA ALA A 237 -20.60 -14.78 5.75
C ALA A 237 -19.10 -14.52 5.56
N GLY A 238 -18.24 -15.46 5.96
CA GLY A 238 -16.78 -15.34 5.74
C GLY A 238 -16.41 -15.28 4.26
N THR A 239 -17.00 -16.16 3.43
CA THR A 239 -16.80 -16.13 1.97
C THR A 239 -17.24 -14.78 1.38
N HIS A 240 -18.37 -14.25 1.86
CA HIS A 240 -18.91 -12.97 1.40
C HIS A 240 -18.10 -11.78 1.89
N ASN A 241 -17.53 -11.81 3.10
CA ASN A 241 -16.56 -10.82 3.56
C ASN A 241 -15.39 -10.71 2.59
N ALA A 242 -14.73 -11.85 2.31
CA ALA A 242 -13.58 -11.87 1.43
C ALA A 242 -13.92 -11.40 0.02
N TYR A 243 -15.07 -11.82 -0.52
CA TYR A 243 -15.54 -11.37 -1.82
C TYR A 243 -15.72 -9.85 -1.85
N LEU A 244 -16.50 -9.29 -0.91
CA LEU A 244 -16.78 -7.85 -0.87
C LEU A 244 -15.51 -7.06 -0.64
N ILE A 245 -14.67 -7.43 0.33
CA ILE A 245 -13.42 -6.73 0.60
C ILE A 245 -12.50 -6.77 -0.61
N ARG A 246 -12.39 -7.87 -1.36
CA ARG A 246 -11.55 -7.92 -2.57
C ARG A 246 -12.12 -7.09 -3.72
N SER A 247 -13.44 -7.03 -3.85
CA SER A 247 -14.12 -6.38 -4.97
C SER A 247 -14.35 -4.88 -4.78
N LEU A 248 -14.51 -4.41 -3.54
CA LEU A 248 -14.75 -3.00 -3.23
C LEU A 248 -13.45 -2.19 -3.29
N ASP A 249 -13.52 -0.92 -3.68
CA ASP A 249 -12.40 -0.01 -3.47
C ASP A 249 -12.31 0.39 -2.00
N LEU A 250 -11.12 0.29 -1.42
CA LEU A 250 -10.84 0.71 -0.04
C LEU A 250 -9.75 1.79 -0.03
N PRO A 251 -10.10 3.07 -0.32
CA PRO A 251 -9.14 4.18 -0.24
C PRO A 251 -8.42 4.19 1.12
N GLY A 252 -7.11 4.39 1.10
CA GLY A 252 -6.26 4.34 2.30
C GLY A 252 -5.69 2.96 2.64
N PHE A 253 -6.07 1.91 1.89
CA PHE A 253 -5.51 0.57 2.03
C PHE A 253 -4.77 0.13 0.75
N THR A 254 -3.59 -0.45 0.91
CA THR A 254 -2.85 -1.04 -0.22
C THR A 254 -3.49 -2.36 -0.67
N ARG A 255 -3.06 -2.90 -1.82
CA ARG A 255 -3.56 -4.18 -2.33
C ARG A 255 -3.21 -5.33 -1.39
N ALA A 256 -1.98 -5.38 -0.87
CA ALA A 256 -1.61 -6.40 0.11
C ALA A 256 -2.44 -6.28 1.39
N GLN A 257 -2.66 -5.06 1.89
CA GLN A 257 -3.49 -4.82 3.08
C GLN A 257 -4.94 -5.29 2.88
N LYS A 258 -5.54 -4.92 1.75
CA LYS A 258 -6.88 -5.35 1.33
C LYS A 258 -6.99 -6.87 1.21
N ASN A 259 -5.97 -7.53 0.67
CA ASN A 259 -5.92 -8.99 0.61
C ASN A 259 -5.87 -9.60 2.02
N LEU A 260 -5.01 -9.10 2.91
CA LEU A 260 -4.93 -9.60 4.29
C LEU A 260 -6.27 -9.43 5.03
N LEU A 261 -6.93 -8.27 4.91
CA LEU A 261 -8.26 -8.05 5.48
C LEU A 261 -9.27 -9.09 4.97
N ALA A 262 -9.27 -9.39 3.68
CA ALA A 262 -10.13 -10.43 3.10
C ALA A 262 -9.82 -11.83 3.64
N GLU A 263 -8.54 -12.20 3.78
CA GLU A 263 -8.15 -13.52 4.30
C GLU A 263 -8.49 -13.70 5.79
N VAL A 264 -8.32 -12.65 6.60
CA VAL A 264 -8.62 -12.67 8.03
C VAL A 264 -10.13 -12.75 8.27
N THR A 265 -10.91 -11.89 7.60
CA THR A 265 -12.39 -11.86 7.71
C THR A 265 -13.09 -13.04 7.03
N LEU A 266 -12.40 -13.78 6.15
CA LEU A 266 -12.85 -15.10 5.70
C LEU A 266 -12.83 -16.13 6.84
N ARG A 267 -11.75 -16.13 7.62
CA ARG A 267 -11.41 -17.23 8.54
C ARG A 267 -11.80 -16.98 9.99
N TYR A 268 -12.34 -15.82 10.34
CA TYR A 268 -12.62 -15.50 11.75
C TYR A 268 -13.72 -16.40 12.38
N LYS A 269 -14.67 -16.92 11.60
CA LYS A 269 -15.72 -17.84 12.11
C LYS A 269 -15.45 -19.31 11.80
N GLU A 270 -14.69 -19.61 10.75
CA GLU A 270 -14.51 -20.97 10.23
C GLU A 270 -13.36 -21.72 10.93
N ALA A 271 -13.03 -22.92 10.46
CA ALA A 271 -11.86 -23.66 10.94
C ALA A 271 -10.57 -22.87 10.68
N LEU A 272 -9.65 -22.90 11.66
CA LEU A 272 -8.33 -22.28 11.50
C LEU A 272 -7.56 -23.01 10.39
N THR A 273 -7.46 -22.36 9.25
CA THR A 273 -6.59 -22.76 8.15
C THR A 273 -5.40 -21.81 8.06
N PRO A 274 -4.23 -22.27 7.58
CA PRO A 274 -3.10 -21.38 7.36
C PRO A 274 -3.50 -20.18 6.48
N LEU A 275 -3.02 -19.00 6.84
CA LEU A 275 -3.14 -17.83 5.97
C LEU A 275 -2.25 -18.03 4.75
N PRO A 276 -2.72 -17.63 3.54
CA PRO A 276 -1.85 -17.61 2.38
C PRO A 276 -0.74 -16.57 2.54
N GLU A 277 0.25 -16.65 1.66
CA GLU A 277 1.30 -15.64 1.59
C GLU A 277 0.71 -14.27 1.24
N GLN A 278 1.19 -13.25 1.94
CA GLN A 278 0.77 -11.86 1.79
C GLN A 278 1.93 -10.94 2.21
N TYR A 279 1.92 -9.71 1.71
CA TYR A 279 3.05 -8.79 1.82
C TYR A 279 2.72 -7.48 2.55
N ALA A 280 1.61 -7.44 3.30
CA ALA A 280 1.19 -6.27 4.07
C ALA A 280 1.92 -6.15 5.41
N VAL A 281 2.14 -7.28 6.08
CA VAL A 281 2.80 -7.40 7.39
C VAL A 281 3.53 -8.74 7.47
N SER A 282 4.34 -8.96 8.50
CA SER A 282 4.97 -10.27 8.74
C SER A 282 3.92 -11.38 8.90
N ARG A 283 4.31 -12.60 8.53
CA ARG A 283 3.46 -13.78 8.68
C ARG A 283 2.99 -13.96 10.14
N GLN A 284 3.87 -13.70 11.10
CA GLN A 284 3.56 -13.83 12.53
C GLN A 284 2.46 -12.85 12.94
N SER A 285 2.59 -11.58 12.57
CA SER A 285 1.56 -10.57 12.85
C SER A 285 0.24 -10.88 12.14
N ALA A 286 0.27 -11.37 10.90
CA ALA A 286 -0.95 -11.78 10.19
C ALA A 286 -1.70 -12.92 10.90
N GLU A 287 -0.97 -13.96 11.34
CA GLU A 287 -1.53 -15.07 12.13
C GLU A 287 -2.10 -14.58 13.47
N ASN A 288 -1.42 -13.62 14.11
CA ASN A 288 -1.83 -13.05 15.38
C ASN A 288 -3.06 -12.12 15.25
N ILE A 289 -3.16 -11.32 14.19
CA ILE A 289 -4.36 -10.55 13.85
C ILE A 289 -5.58 -11.49 13.78
N LEU A 290 -5.46 -12.61 13.06
CA LEU A 290 -6.56 -13.57 12.94
C LEU A 290 -6.96 -14.14 14.32
N ARG A 291 -5.99 -14.51 15.16
CA ARG A 291 -6.28 -15.05 16.50
C ARG A 291 -6.99 -14.03 17.38
N LEU A 292 -6.50 -12.79 17.42
CA LEU A 292 -7.10 -11.73 18.23
C LEU A 292 -8.50 -11.36 17.75
N LEU A 293 -8.73 -11.28 16.44
CA LEU A 293 -10.06 -11.04 15.89
C LEU A 293 -11.05 -12.14 16.31
N ARG A 294 -10.64 -13.41 16.24
CA ARG A 294 -11.47 -14.54 16.65
C ARG A 294 -11.86 -14.46 18.13
N LEU A 295 -10.88 -14.17 18.98
CA LEU A 295 -11.10 -14.02 20.42
C LEU A 295 -12.04 -12.84 20.69
N ALA A 296 -11.78 -11.68 20.09
CA ALA A 296 -12.62 -10.49 20.26
C ALA A 296 -14.07 -10.80 19.91
N VAL A 297 -14.35 -11.37 18.72
CA VAL A 297 -15.71 -11.74 18.31
C VAL A 297 -16.36 -12.75 19.26
N LEU A 298 -15.59 -13.73 19.78
CA LEU A 298 -16.12 -14.71 20.73
C LEU A 298 -16.51 -14.06 22.07
N ILE A 299 -15.67 -13.14 22.57
CA ILE A 299 -15.86 -12.42 23.83
C ILE A 299 -17.08 -11.50 23.74
N THR A 300 -17.24 -10.83 22.60
CA THR A 300 -18.28 -9.82 22.38
C THR A 300 -19.58 -10.41 21.81
N HIS A 301 -19.70 -11.73 21.61
CA HIS A 301 -20.83 -12.36 20.90
C HIS A 301 -22.24 -11.99 21.40
N ARG A 302 -22.37 -11.52 22.65
CA ARG A 302 -23.64 -11.06 23.23
C ARG A 302 -24.08 -9.66 22.76
N ARG A 303 -23.21 -8.93 22.06
CA ARG A 303 -23.43 -7.57 21.53
C ARG A 303 -23.87 -6.55 22.58
N ASP A 304 -23.44 -6.76 23.82
CA ASP A 304 -23.76 -5.90 24.95
C ASP A 304 -22.48 -5.73 25.77
N SER A 305 -22.00 -4.49 25.88
CA SER A 305 -20.77 -4.15 26.60
C SER A 305 -20.90 -4.42 28.10
N SER A 306 -22.11 -4.36 28.66
CA SER A 306 -22.35 -4.65 30.08
C SER A 306 -22.20 -6.14 30.43
N LEU A 307 -22.29 -7.03 29.43
CA LEU A 307 -22.18 -8.48 29.59
C LEU A 307 -20.80 -9.01 29.23
N GLN A 308 -19.85 -8.14 28.85
CA GLN A 308 -18.49 -8.56 28.54
C GLN A 308 -17.75 -9.02 29.81
N PRO A 309 -17.11 -10.18 29.77
CA PRO A 309 -16.25 -10.61 30.88
C PRO A 309 -14.98 -9.75 30.95
N ASN A 310 -14.47 -9.54 32.16
CA ASN A 310 -13.11 -9.05 32.34
C ASN A 310 -12.12 -10.14 31.94
N ILE A 311 -11.25 -9.84 30.98
CA ILE A 311 -10.30 -10.80 30.42
C ILE A 311 -8.88 -10.23 30.54
N SER A 312 -7.98 -11.08 31.03
CA SER A 312 -6.54 -10.93 30.94
C SER A 312 -5.98 -12.03 30.03
N VAL A 313 -5.10 -11.68 29.11
CA VAL A 313 -4.40 -12.64 28.25
C VAL A 313 -2.90 -12.52 28.47
N GLU A 314 -2.23 -13.67 28.61
CA GLU A 314 -0.78 -13.76 28.64
C GLU A 314 -0.27 -14.38 27.34
N CYS A 315 0.79 -13.80 26.76
CA CYS A 315 1.25 -14.17 25.43
C CYS A 315 2.70 -14.66 25.51
N GLU A 316 2.90 -15.98 25.45
CA GLU A 316 4.22 -16.62 25.44
C GLU A 316 4.59 -17.04 24.00
N GLY A 317 5.36 -16.20 23.32
CA GLY A 317 5.76 -16.41 21.92
C GLY A 317 4.55 -16.46 20.99
N LYS A 318 4.16 -17.67 20.54
CA LYS A 318 2.97 -17.88 19.69
C LYS A 318 1.74 -18.34 20.47
N ALA A 319 1.85 -18.63 21.77
CA ALA A 319 0.73 -19.08 22.59
C ALA A 319 -0.05 -17.89 23.15
N LEU A 320 -1.38 -18.04 23.22
CA LEU A 320 -2.29 -17.16 23.95
C LEU A 320 -2.85 -18.00 25.10
N CYS A 321 -2.57 -17.59 26.34
CA CYS A 321 -3.05 -18.22 27.56
C CYS A 321 -4.08 -17.34 28.25
#